data_AF-A0A1J9PQX4-F1
#
_entry.id   AF-A0A1J9PQX4-F1
#
_cell.length_a   1.000
_cell.length_b   1.000
_cell.length_c   1.000
_cell.angle_alpha   90.00
_cell.angle_beta   90.00
_cell.angle_gamma   90.00
#
_symmetry.space_group_name_H-M   'P 1'
#
loop_
_entity.id
_entity.type
_entity.pdbx_description
1 polymer ?
#
loop_
_entity_poly.entity_id
_entity_poly.type
_entity_poly.pdbx_seq_one_letter_code
_entity_poly.pdbx_strand_id
1 'polypeptide(L)' 'MVANKTYVDKIISFAQKKGITPAQTELNWIGTLSNDSNMPTIMPIPSAKSKGRVAENLQTLPLFSAEEMK' A
#
# COMPACT_ATOMS: atom_id res chain seq x y z
N MET A 1 2.00 -24.05 -0.49
CA MET A 1 2.35 -22.81 -1.22
C MET A 1 1.15 -22.06 -1.84
N VAL A 2 -0.09 -22.53 -1.72
CA VAL A 2 -1.25 -21.93 -2.44
C VAL A 2 -1.86 -20.71 -1.74
N ALA A 3 -1.81 -20.63 -0.41
CA ALA A 3 -2.52 -19.58 0.35
C ALA A 3 -2.02 -18.15 0.07
N ASN A 4 -0.69 -17.95 -0.01
CA ASN A 4 -0.11 -16.61 -0.17
C ASN A 4 -0.53 -15.96 -1.49
N LYS A 5 -0.68 -16.76 -2.56
CA LYS A 5 -1.05 -16.25 -3.87
C LYS A 5 -2.44 -15.64 -3.86
N THR A 6 -3.39 -16.26 -3.18
CA THR A 6 -4.77 -15.75 -3.06
C THR A 6 -4.83 -14.36 -2.42
N TYR A 7 -3.99 -14.08 -1.42
CA TYR A 7 -3.93 -12.75 -0.80
C TYR A 7 -3.31 -11.72 -1.74
N VAL A 8 -2.24 -12.10 -2.44
CA VAL A 8 -1.59 -11.24 -3.44
C VAL A 8 -2.58 -10.88 -4.56
N ASP A 9 -3.34 -11.84 -5.07
CA ASP A 9 -4.33 -11.62 -6.13
C ASP A 9 -5.45 -10.65 -5.68
N LYS A 10 -5.86 -10.71 -4.40
CA LYS A 10 -6.81 -9.76 -3.82
C LYS A 10 -6.24 -8.34 -3.76
N ILE A 11 -4.98 -8.18 -3.34
CA ILE A 11 -4.30 -6.88 -3.31
C ILE A 11 -4.19 -6.31 -4.72
N ILE A 12 -3.81 -7.13 -5.71
CA ILE A 12 -3.75 -6.72 -7.12
C ILE A 12 -5.13 -6.24 -7.60
N SER A 13 -6.18 -7.01 -7.32
CA SER A 13 -7.56 -6.67 -7.71
C SER A 13 -8.03 -5.36 -7.05
N PHE A 14 -7.67 -5.14 -5.78
CA PHE A 14 -7.97 -3.89 -5.08
C PHE A 14 -7.22 -2.70 -5.69
N ALA A 15 -5.92 -2.85 -5.94
CA ALA A 15 -5.09 -1.83 -6.56
C ALA A 15 -5.63 -1.41 -7.93
N GLN A 16 -6.03 -2.38 -8.75
CA GLN A 16 -6.66 -2.15 -10.06
C GLN A 16 -7.96 -1.33 -9.95
N LYS A 17 -8.85 -1.67 -9.00
CA LYS A 17 -10.10 -0.90 -8.78
C LYS A 17 -9.85 0.55 -8.38
N LYS A 18 -8.75 0.81 -7.68
CA LYS A 18 -8.33 2.13 -7.23
C LYS A 18 -7.48 2.90 -8.25
N GLY A 19 -7.04 2.24 -9.32
CA GLY A 19 -6.13 2.83 -10.31
C GLY A 19 -4.71 3.08 -9.78
N ILE A 20 -4.28 2.32 -8.77
CA ILE A 20 -2.94 2.42 -8.16
C ILE A 20 -2.17 1.10 -8.32
N THR A 21 -0.88 1.10 -8.01
CA THR A 21 -0.08 -0.14 -8.06
C THR A 21 -0.15 -0.93 -6.76
N PRO A 22 0.15 -2.25 -6.76
CA PRO A 22 0.19 -3.03 -5.53
C PRO A 22 1.16 -2.49 -4.48
N ALA A 23 2.31 -1.94 -4.90
CA ALA A 23 3.27 -1.34 -3.99
C ALA A 23 2.74 -0.03 -3.38
N GLN A 24 2.02 0.77 -4.17
CA GLN A 24 1.35 1.97 -3.66
C GLN A 24 0.22 1.62 -2.68
N THR A 25 -0.49 0.50 -2.90
CA THR A 25 -1.47 -0.02 -1.94
C THR A 25 -0.83 -0.29 -0.58
N GLU A 26 0.31 -0.98 -0.54
CA GLU A 26 1.04 -1.26 0.70
C GLU A 26 1.51 0.02 1.40
N LEU A 27 2.14 0.94 0.66
CA LEU A 27 2.64 2.18 1.23
C LEU A 27 1.52 3.07 1.79
N ASN A 28 0.40 3.15 1.08
CA ASN A 28 -0.76 3.90 1.54
C ASN A 28 -1.47 3.22 2.73
N TRP A 29 -1.46 1.89 2.78
CA TRP A 29 -1.96 1.14 3.93
C TRP A 29 -1.13 1.44 5.19
N ILE A 30 0.19 1.42 5.09
CA ILE A 30 1.09 1.81 6.20
C ILE A 30 0.89 3.27 6.59
N GLY A 31 0.76 4.18 5.62
CA GLY A 31 0.48 5.59 5.88
C GLY A 31 -0.84 5.80 6.61
N THR A 32 -1.88 5.07 6.20
CA THR A 32 -3.21 5.11 6.86
C THR A 32 -3.13 4.57 8.29
N LEU A 33 -2.42 3.46 8.48
CA LEU A 33 -2.21 2.86 9.81
C LEU A 33 -1.41 3.79 10.73
N SER A 34 -0.36 4.45 10.23
CA SER A 34 0.42 5.43 10.98
C SER A 34 -0.38 6.68 11.38
N ASN A 35 -1.51 6.94 10.71
CA ASN A 35 -2.39 8.07 11.01
C ASN A 35 -3.48 7.72 12.03
N ASP A 36 -3.58 6.45 12.46
CA ASP A 36 -4.45 6.04 13.57
C ASP A 36 -3.84 6.50 14.90
N SER A 37 -4.64 7.12 15.76
CA SER A 37 -4.21 7.62 17.07
C SER A 37 -3.68 6.54 18.01
N ASN A 38 -4.02 5.27 17.77
CA ASN A 38 -3.57 4.14 18.57
C ASN A 38 -2.26 3.54 18.06
N MET A 39 -1.73 4.05 16.95
CA MET A 39 -0.51 3.55 16.33
C MET A 39 0.65 4.54 16.51
N PRO A 40 1.89 4.03 16.66
CA PRO A 40 3.06 4.89 16.58
C PRO A 40 3.22 5.45 15.16
N THR A 41 4.03 6.48 15.00
CA THR A 41 4.48 6.92 13.67
C THR A 41 5.24 5.79 12.98
N ILE A 42 4.78 5.37 11.80
CA ILE A 42 5.40 4.33 10.98
C ILE A 42 6.03 4.98 9.74
N MET A 43 7.36 4.89 9.63
CA MET A 43 8.11 5.41 8.49
C MET A 43 8.52 4.24 7.56
N PRO A 44 7.81 3.99 6.45
CA PRO A 44 8.20 2.95 5.52
C PRO A 44 9.52 3.30 4.82
N ILE A 45 10.39 2.31 4.62
CA ILE A 45 11.66 2.45 3.87
C ILE A 45 11.57 1.61 2.59
N PRO A 46 10.82 2.06 1.57
CA PRO A 46 10.67 1.31 0.34
C PRO A 46 11.99 1.26 -0.42
N SER A 47 12.42 0.06 -0.77
CA SER A 47 13.52 -0.15 -1.70
C SER A 47 12.99 -0.42 -3.11
N ALA A 48 13.75 0.00 -4.11
CA ALA A 48 13.39 -0.20 -5.51
C ALA A 48 14.64 -0.34 -6.37
N LYS A 49 14.55 -1.16 -7.43
CA LYS A 49 15.67 -1.42 -8.34
C LYS A 49 15.82 -0.39 -9.47
N SER A 50 14.86 0.52 -9.64
CA SER A 50 14.89 1.52 -10.72
C SER A 50 14.35 2.87 -10.27
N LYS A 51 14.82 3.93 -10.92
CA LYS A 51 14.36 5.31 -10.66
C LYS A 51 12.86 5.47 -10.89
N GLY A 52 12.30 4.82 -11.91
CA GLY A 52 10.85 4.85 -12.18
C GLY A 52 10.03 4.25 -11.05
N ARG A 53 10.49 3.14 -10.47
CA ARG A 53 9.88 2.53 -9.29
C ARG A 53 9.99 3.41 -8.04
N VAL A 54 11.12 4.08 -7.85
CA VAL A 54 11.29 5.08 -6.78
C VAL A 54 10.27 6.22 -6.95
N ALA A 55 10.19 6.79 -8.14
CA ALA A 55 9.26 7.89 -8.43
C ALA A 55 7.79 7.49 -8.24
N GLU A 56 7.40 6.28 -8.64
CA GLU A 56 6.06 5.73 -8.40
C GLU A 56 5.76 5.61 -6.89
N ASN A 57 6.70 5.06 -6.13
CA ASN A 57 6.54 4.84 -4.68
C ASN A 57 6.53 6.14 -3.87
N LEU A 58 7.11 7.22 -4.38
CA LEU A 58 7.13 8.54 -3.73
C LEU A 58 5.82 9.33 -3.92
N GLN A 59 4.88 8.86 -4.72
CA GLN A 59 3.60 9.52 -4.90
C GLN A 59 2.77 9.43 -3.63
N THR A 60 2.37 10.57 -3.08
CA THR A 60 1.41 10.63 -1.97
C THR A 60 0.01 10.34 -2.48
N LEU A 61 -0.66 9.39 -1.85
CA LEU A 61 -2.05 9.04 -2.13
C LEU A 61 -2.96 9.47 -0.98
N PRO A 62 -4.26 9.69 -1.23
CA PRO A 62 -5.23 9.85 -0.16
C PRO A 62 -5.28 8.60 0.72
N LEU A 63 -5.36 8.79 2.03
CA LEU A 63 -5.47 7.70 2.99
C LEU A 63 -6.72 6.85 2.70
N PHE A 64 -6.64 5.55 3.00
CA PHE A 64 -7.76 4.65 2.84
C PHE A 64 -8.87 4.92 3.87
N SER A 65 -10.11 4.65 3.48
CA SER A 65 -11.23 4.72 4.42
C SER A 65 -11.18 3.56 5.43
N ALA A 66 -11.95 3.67 6.52
CA ALA A 66 -12.06 2.59 7.51
C ALA A 66 -12.57 1.28 6.90
N GLU A 67 -13.44 1.35 5.88
CA GLU A 67 -13.96 0.20 5.14
C GLU A 67 -12.89 -0.47 4.29
N GLU A 68 -11.95 0.30 3.75
CA GLU A 68 -10.85 -0.19 2.90
C GLU A 68 -9.71 -0.80 3.72
N MET A 69 -9.66 -0.49 5.02
CA MET A 69 -8.70 -1.03 5.98
C MET A 69 -9.19 -2.34 6.64
N LYS A 70 -10.36 -2.87 6.27
CA LYS A 70 -10.94 -4.13 6.77
C LYS A 70 -10.67 -5.29 5.83
#